data_AF-A0A257UWE5-F1
#
_entry.id   AF-A0A257UWE5-F1
#
_cell.length_a   1.000
_cell.length_b   1.000
_cell.length_c   1.000
_cell.angle_alpha   90.00
_cell.angle_beta   90.00
_cell.angle_gamma   90.00
#
_symmetry.space_group_name_H-M   'P 1'
#
loop_
_entity.id
_entity.type
_entity.pdbx_description
1 polymer ?
#
loop_
_entity_poly.entity_id
_entity_poly.type
_entity_poly.pdbx_seq_one_letter_code
_entity_poly.pdbx_strand_id
1 'polypeptide(L)'
;MPAPAVEGAKRASRAKGAKGGGGIPWLMIGAAGAGLLLVGVGILVATKFFMGGEGPPPAKVAPSGIPKPVPPKVTPPPSTTPVNPSAELAPQDMSPEALLKAARESDSARDYAKAVALYQELVSRGGGLNSDAAAGLSTARAALQKQQAENERNEKFIKDYQYALRAYKEGDFAECLRVSWRLIYPDDTLARQLGKRDGVTKLIRDVYYNWAVMDLKSENVRGADKNLRDLLDFENGDPEARRLLQFTKPYLNGGLDQNYRDVVRGLTYRPFTETP
;
A
#
# COMPACT_ATOMS: atom_id res chain seq x y z
N MET A 1 1.21 -33.51 -55.14
CA MET A 1 0.94 -34.76 -54.40
C MET A 1 1.09 -35.90 -55.41
N PRO A 2 1.95 -36.90 -55.18
CA PRO A 2 1.76 -37.87 -54.08
C PRO A 2 3.04 -38.23 -53.30
N ALA A 3 2.84 -38.66 -52.05
CA ALA A 3 3.64 -39.69 -51.34
C ALA A 3 2.78 -40.98 -51.32
N PRO A 4 3.18 -42.18 -50.81
CA PRO A 4 4.31 -42.61 -49.98
C PRO A 4 5.03 -43.87 -50.60
N ALA A 5 5.96 -44.65 -50.02
CA ALA A 5 6.08 -45.35 -48.72
C ALA A 5 7.50 -46.01 -48.62
N VAL A 6 8.14 -46.05 -47.43
CA VAL A 6 8.43 -47.23 -46.55
C VAL A 6 9.39 -48.26 -47.22
N GLU A 7 10.56 -48.67 -46.71
CA GLU A 7 10.93 -49.36 -45.46
C GLU A 7 12.44 -49.68 -45.47
N GLY A 8 13.07 -49.99 -44.33
CA GLY A 8 14.31 -50.79 -44.33
C GLY A 8 15.37 -50.46 -43.28
N ALA A 9 15.22 -51.04 -42.09
CA ALA A 9 16.15 -50.94 -40.97
C ALA A 9 17.45 -51.76 -41.14
N LYS A 10 18.57 -51.30 -40.54
CA LYS A 10 19.56 -52.17 -39.87
C LYS A 10 20.18 -51.50 -38.64
N ARG A 11 20.02 -52.18 -37.50
CA ARG A 11 20.68 -51.98 -36.19
C ARG A 11 21.96 -52.82 -36.13
N ALA A 12 23.00 -52.29 -35.47
CA ALA A 12 23.92 -52.98 -34.53
C ALA A 12 24.88 -51.88 -33.97
N SER A 13 24.88 -51.48 -32.69
CA SER A 13 25.11 -52.14 -31.38
C SER A 13 26.60 -52.32 -30.97
N ARG A 14 27.06 -51.47 -30.02
CA ARG A 14 27.97 -51.74 -28.86
C ARG A 14 28.32 -50.39 -28.19
N ALA A 15 27.93 -50.03 -26.96
CA ALA A 15 28.06 -50.64 -25.62
C ALA A 15 29.45 -50.47 -24.96
N LYS A 16 29.57 -49.55 -23.99
CA LYS A 16 29.77 -49.78 -22.53
C LYS A 16 30.45 -48.59 -21.84
N GLY A 17 29.96 -48.27 -20.64
CA GLY A 17 30.69 -47.46 -19.65
C GLY A 17 29.82 -46.87 -18.55
N ALA A 18 29.31 -47.71 -17.65
CA ALA A 18 28.62 -47.29 -16.41
C ALA A 18 29.38 -47.82 -15.18
N LYS A 19 29.53 -46.96 -14.16
CA LYS A 19 29.74 -47.24 -12.71
C LYS A 19 29.25 -45.95 -12.02
N GLY A 20 28.11 -45.91 -11.33
CA GLY A 20 27.79 -46.54 -10.04
C GLY A 20 27.67 -45.38 -9.03
N GLY A 21 26.66 -45.18 -8.18
CA GLY A 21 25.65 -46.06 -7.61
C GLY A 21 25.59 -45.70 -6.11
N GLY A 22 24.42 -45.34 -5.58
CA GLY A 22 24.25 -45.06 -4.15
C GLY A 22 22.98 -44.27 -3.83
N GLY A 23 21.83 -44.93 -3.83
CA GLY A 23 20.57 -44.37 -3.35
C GLY A 23 20.41 -44.53 -1.83
N ILE A 24 19.61 -43.66 -1.21
CA ILE A 24 18.99 -43.82 0.11
C ILE A 24 17.56 -43.21 0.03
N PRO A 25 16.55 -43.81 0.67
CA PRO A 25 15.15 -43.73 0.24
C PRO A 25 14.33 -42.64 0.94
N TRP A 26 13.17 -42.37 0.36
CA TRP A 26 12.08 -41.58 0.91
C TRP A 26 11.60 -42.10 2.26
N LEU A 27 11.53 -41.22 3.26
CA LEU A 27 10.77 -41.44 4.48
C LEU A 27 10.12 -40.13 4.93
N MET A 28 8.80 -40.14 4.93
CA MET A 28 7.90 -39.13 5.48
C MET A 28 8.01 -39.12 7.00
N ILE A 29 8.36 -37.98 7.61
CA ILE A 29 8.01 -37.65 8.99
C ILE A 29 7.70 -36.16 9.05
N GLY A 30 6.46 -35.83 9.38
CA GLY A 30 6.07 -34.50 9.83
C GLY A 30 6.34 -34.35 11.33
N ALA A 31 6.62 -33.11 11.75
CA ALA A 31 6.29 -32.49 13.03
C ALA A 31 7.33 -31.41 13.39
N ALA A 32 6.79 -30.24 13.78
CA ALA A 32 7.30 -29.34 14.80
C ALA A 32 8.78 -28.92 14.75
N GLY A 33 9.02 -27.67 14.36
CA GLY A 33 10.28 -26.99 14.57
C GLY A 33 10.08 -25.49 14.78
N ALA A 34 9.85 -25.11 16.04
CA ALA A 34 10.25 -23.78 16.51
C ALA A 34 11.77 -23.65 16.29
N GLY A 35 12.20 -22.57 15.63
CA GLY A 35 13.58 -22.41 15.23
C GLY A 35 13.86 -21.00 14.72
N LEU A 36 14.03 -20.11 15.68
CA LEU A 36 14.60 -18.78 15.54
C LEU A 36 15.97 -18.86 14.84
N LEU A 37 16.18 -18.16 13.72
CA LEU A 37 17.52 -17.82 13.23
C LEU A 37 17.53 -16.45 12.55
N LEU A 38 18.21 -15.54 13.24
CA LEU A 38 18.60 -14.20 12.82
C LEU A 38 19.48 -14.24 11.56
N VAL A 39 19.15 -13.41 10.57
CA VAL A 39 20.16 -12.82 9.69
C VAL A 39 19.88 -11.33 9.62
N GLY A 40 20.58 -10.59 10.47
CA GLY A 40 20.72 -9.15 10.31
C GLY A 40 21.70 -8.85 9.17
N VAL A 41 21.26 -8.05 8.21
CA VAL A 41 22.16 -7.33 7.32
C VAL A 41 21.94 -5.85 7.59
N GLY A 42 22.86 -5.28 8.37
CA GLY A 42 23.00 -3.84 8.52
C GLY A 42 23.59 -3.26 7.24
N ILE A 43 22.95 -2.23 6.71
CA ILE A 43 23.58 -1.30 5.78
C ILE A 43 23.70 0.03 6.52
N LEU A 44 24.93 0.27 6.98
CA LEU A 44 25.45 1.57 7.39
C LEU A 44 25.73 2.36 6.11
N VAL A 45 24.95 3.41 5.84
CA VAL A 45 25.40 4.51 4.98
C VAL A 45 25.54 5.74 5.86
N ALA A 46 26.80 6.07 6.13
CA ALA A 46 27.19 7.33 6.73
C ALA A 46 27.17 8.42 5.64
N THR A 47 26.40 9.48 5.86
CA THR A 47 26.59 10.76 5.19
C THR A 47 26.74 11.85 6.25
N LYS A 48 28.00 12.29 6.44
CA LYS A 48 28.33 13.62 6.97
C LYS A 48 28.28 14.65 5.83
N PHE A 49 28.29 15.94 6.20
CA PHE A 49 28.23 17.19 5.41
C PHE A 49 26.79 17.73 5.29
N PHE A 50 26.40 18.95 5.70
CA PHE A 50 27.10 20.22 5.93
C PHE A 50 26.44 21.01 7.07
N MET A 51 27.24 21.73 7.87
CA MET A 51 26.82 22.87 8.70
C MET A 51 26.51 24.07 7.79
N GLY A 52 25.51 24.88 8.13
CA GLY A 52 25.33 26.19 7.51
C GLY A 52 24.03 26.91 7.89
N GLY A 53 24.12 27.76 8.91
CA GLY A 53 23.42 29.06 8.93
C GLY A 53 21.97 29.08 9.39
N GLU A 54 21.77 29.30 10.69
CA GLU A 54 20.56 29.91 11.24
C GLU A 54 20.32 31.29 10.60
N GLY A 55 19.21 31.42 9.87
CA GLY A 55 18.63 32.71 9.51
C GLY A 55 17.47 33.05 10.46
N PRO A 56 17.33 34.30 10.91
CA PRO A 56 16.37 34.68 11.95
C PRO A 56 14.91 34.54 11.48
N PRO A 57 13.97 34.18 12.38
CA PRO A 57 12.56 34.09 12.03
C PRO A 57 11.99 35.48 11.73
N PRO A 58 11.11 35.64 10.72
CA PRO A 58 10.43 36.90 10.48
C PRO A 58 9.53 37.28 11.67
N ALA A 59 9.59 38.57 12.01
CA ALA A 59 8.98 39.17 13.18
C ALA A 59 7.44 39.01 13.23
N LYS A 60 6.94 38.68 14.43
CA LYS A 60 5.51 38.74 14.78
C LYS A 60 5.07 40.20 14.80
N VAL A 61 4.13 40.56 13.92
CA VAL A 61 3.39 41.83 14.01
C VAL A 61 2.17 41.59 14.89
N ALA A 62 2.13 42.27 16.04
CA ALA A 62 0.99 42.29 16.96
C ALA A 62 -0.07 43.33 16.49
N PRO A 63 -1.31 43.25 17.00
CA PRO A 63 -2.52 43.66 16.29
C PRO A 63 -2.86 45.14 16.48
N SER A 64 -3.24 45.82 15.39
CA SER A 64 -3.93 47.11 15.46
C SER A 64 -5.42 46.87 15.66
N GLY A 65 -5.98 47.43 16.73
CA GLY A 65 -7.37 47.32 17.12
C GLY A 65 -8.34 48.20 16.33
N ILE A 66 -9.58 48.25 16.86
CA ILE A 66 -10.80 49.02 16.51
C ILE A 66 -11.97 48.08 16.10
N PRO A 67 -13.23 48.27 16.57
CA PRO A 67 -13.77 48.09 17.91
C PRO A 67 -14.84 46.95 17.96
N LYS A 68 -15.31 46.57 19.16
CA LYS A 68 -16.38 45.57 19.36
C LYS A 68 -17.72 46.02 18.73
N PRO A 69 -18.40 45.18 17.93
CA PRO A 69 -19.82 45.36 17.63
C PRO A 69 -20.67 44.95 18.85
N VAL A 70 -21.62 45.81 19.21
CA VAL A 70 -22.64 45.56 20.23
C VAL A 70 -23.56 44.40 19.77
N PRO A 71 -23.88 43.42 20.64
CA PRO A 71 -24.74 42.31 20.26
C PRO A 71 -26.20 42.77 20.08
N PRO A 72 -26.88 42.35 18.99
CA PRO A 72 -28.31 42.58 18.84
C PRO A 72 -29.11 41.75 19.86
N LYS A 73 -30.17 42.39 20.37
CA LYS A 73 -31.14 41.90 21.35
C LYS A 73 -31.81 40.59 20.87
N VAL A 74 -31.58 39.49 21.57
CA VAL A 74 -32.19 38.18 21.30
C VAL A 74 -33.61 38.16 21.86
N THR A 75 -34.59 38.08 20.97
CA THR A 75 -35.97 37.64 21.29
C THR A 75 -35.98 36.11 21.31
N PRO A 76 -36.48 35.44 22.38
CA PRO A 76 -36.51 33.99 22.42
C PRO A 76 -37.58 33.43 21.46
N PRO A 77 -37.26 32.48 20.57
CA PRO A 77 -38.28 31.67 19.92
C PRO A 77 -38.90 30.69 20.94
N PRO A 78 -40.18 30.31 20.77
CA PRO A 78 -40.88 29.43 21.71
C PRO A 78 -40.20 28.07 21.81
N SER A 79 -40.08 27.57 23.04
CA SER A 79 -39.63 26.22 23.36
C SER A 79 -40.40 25.17 22.56
N THR A 80 -39.77 24.62 21.54
CA THR A 80 -40.11 23.28 21.07
C THR A 80 -39.41 22.30 21.99
N THR A 81 -40.21 21.61 22.80
CA THR A 81 -39.83 20.37 23.48
C THR A 81 -38.97 19.50 22.56
N PRO A 82 -37.80 19.01 22.98
CA PRO A 82 -37.10 17.99 22.25
C PRO A 82 -38.01 16.75 22.25
N VAL A 83 -38.48 16.37 21.06
CA VAL A 83 -38.96 15.01 20.84
C VAL A 83 -37.76 14.12 21.08
N ASN A 84 -37.80 13.44 22.22
CA ASN A 84 -36.85 12.42 22.66
C ASN A 84 -36.57 11.46 21.48
N PRO A 85 -35.41 11.50 20.83
CA PRO A 85 -35.04 10.41 19.93
C PRO A 85 -34.87 9.19 20.82
N SER A 86 -35.59 8.11 20.50
CA SER A 86 -35.54 6.78 21.12
C SER A 86 -34.50 6.66 22.22
N ALA A 87 -34.96 6.60 23.47
CA ALA A 87 -34.16 6.07 24.56
C ALA A 87 -33.74 4.65 24.15
N GLU A 88 -32.55 4.54 23.56
CA GLU A 88 -31.82 3.30 23.47
C GLU A 88 -31.65 2.87 24.93
N LEU A 89 -32.49 1.92 25.38
CA LEU A 89 -32.48 1.46 26.77
C LEU A 89 -31.03 1.19 27.13
N ALA A 90 -30.57 1.82 28.23
CA ALA A 90 -29.26 1.51 28.75
C ALA A 90 -29.19 -0.02 28.95
N PRO A 91 -28.07 -0.68 28.59
CA PRO A 91 -27.94 -2.13 28.73
C PRO A 91 -28.37 -2.64 30.12
N GLN A 92 -28.24 -1.80 31.14
CA GLN A 92 -28.62 -2.04 32.54
C GLN A 92 -30.08 -2.42 32.77
N ASP A 93 -31.01 -1.96 31.94
CA ASP A 93 -32.46 -2.17 32.15
C ASP A 93 -33.03 -3.37 31.37
N MET A 94 -32.22 -4.02 30.53
CA MET A 94 -32.64 -5.16 29.70
C MET A 94 -32.57 -6.49 30.49
N SER A 95 -33.50 -7.41 30.21
CA SER A 95 -33.42 -8.78 30.75
C SER A 95 -32.18 -9.52 30.19
N PRO A 96 -31.63 -10.52 30.90
CA PRO A 96 -30.49 -11.31 30.40
C PRO A 96 -30.73 -11.92 29.01
N GLU A 97 -31.95 -12.35 28.70
CA GLU A 97 -32.31 -12.89 27.38
C GLU A 97 -32.34 -11.81 26.30
N ALA A 98 -32.88 -10.63 26.62
CA ALA A 98 -32.90 -9.48 25.70
C ALA A 98 -31.47 -8.99 25.41
N LEU A 99 -30.58 -8.98 26.41
CA LEU A 99 -29.17 -8.67 26.24
C LEU A 99 -28.45 -9.69 25.35
N LEU A 100 -28.68 -10.99 25.58
CA LEU A 100 -28.07 -12.03 24.75
C LEU A 100 -28.49 -11.90 23.30
N LYS A 101 -29.78 -11.62 23.07
CA LYS A 101 -30.33 -11.38 21.73
C LYS A 101 -29.69 -10.16 21.07
N ALA A 102 -29.65 -9.02 21.77
CA ALA A 102 -29.05 -7.78 21.26
C ALA A 102 -27.54 -7.93 20.99
N ALA A 103 -26.83 -8.71 21.81
CA ALA A 103 -25.41 -9.01 21.62
C ALA A 103 -25.19 -9.80 20.32
N ARG A 104 -26.00 -10.85 20.09
CA ARG A 104 -25.97 -11.65 18.85
C ARG A 104 -26.34 -10.83 17.61
N GLU A 105 -27.35 -9.98 17.74
CA GLU A 105 -27.73 -9.04 16.66
C GLU A 105 -26.57 -8.10 16.33
N SER A 106 -25.94 -7.49 17.32
CA SER A 106 -24.77 -6.60 17.13
C SER A 106 -23.58 -7.33 16.50
N ASP A 107 -23.31 -8.57 16.93
CA ASP A 107 -22.25 -9.42 16.38
C ASP A 107 -22.53 -9.77 14.90
N SER A 108 -23.77 -10.16 14.57
CA SER A 108 -24.19 -10.41 13.18
C SER A 108 -24.15 -9.17 12.30
N ALA A 109 -24.38 -7.98 12.88
CA ALA A 109 -24.27 -6.69 12.20
C ALA A 109 -22.81 -6.21 12.04
N ARG A 110 -21.82 -6.99 12.53
CA ARG A 110 -20.39 -6.65 12.58
C ARG A 110 -20.07 -5.41 13.43
N ASP A 111 -20.96 -5.06 14.35
CA ASP A 111 -20.70 -4.09 15.41
C ASP A 111 -20.10 -4.83 16.61
N TYR A 112 -18.86 -5.29 16.43
CA TYR A 112 -18.19 -6.11 17.43
C TYR A 112 -17.90 -5.35 18.72
N ALA A 113 -17.74 -4.02 18.67
CA ALA A 113 -17.54 -3.20 19.86
C ALA A 113 -18.78 -3.21 20.76
N LYS A 114 -19.98 -3.01 20.16
CA LYS A 114 -21.25 -3.11 20.88
C LYS A 114 -21.51 -4.53 21.36
N ALA A 115 -21.25 -5.54 20.53
CA ALA A 115 -21.39 -6.94 20.90
C ALA A 115 -20.53 -7.32 22.13
N VAL A 116 -19.26 -6.91 22.16
CA VAL A 116 -18.36 -7.13 23.29
C VAL A 116 -18.90 -6.47 24.57
N ALA A 117 -19.37 -5.24 24.49
CA ALA A 117 -19.94 -4.54 25.65
C ALA A 117 -21.18 -5.27 26.21
N LEU A 118 -22.08 -5.72 25.33
CA LEU A 118 -23.31 -6.43 25.72
C LEU A 118 -23.01 -7.82 26.30
N TYR A 119 -22.10 -8.59 25.70
CA TYR A 119 -21.69 -9.88 26.26
C TYR A 119 -20.94 -9.73 27.59
N GLN A 120 -20.11 -8.70 27.73
CA GLN A 120 -19.38 -8.43 28.98
C GLN A 120 -20.33 -8.05 30.12
N GLU A 121 -21.35 -7.25 29.83
CA GLU A 121 -22.43 -6.94 30.78
C GLU A 121 -23.17 -8.22 31.22
N LEU A 122 -23.51 -9.10 30.27
CA LEU A 122 -24.21 -10.35 30.56
C LEU A 122 -23.37 -11.30 31.42
N VAL A 123 -22.07 -11.42 31.15
CA VAL A 123 -21.13 -12.19 31.97
C VAL A 123 -21.01 -11.59 33.38
N SER A 124 -21.02 -10.27 33.49
CA SER A 124 -20.86 -9.56 34.78
C SER A 124 -22.06 -9.73 35.70
N ARG A 125 -23.27 -9.90 35.16
CA ARG A 125 -24.49 -10.12 35.96
C ARG A 125 -24.56 -11.50 36.61
N GLY A 126 -23.89 -12.49 36.03
CA GLY A 126 -23.99 -13.89 36.45
C GLY A 126 -25.38 -14.49 36.17
N GLY A 127 -25.44 -15.77 35.81
CA GLY A 127 -26.72 -16.44 35.54
C GLY A 127 -26.58 -17.69 34.67
N GLY A 128 -27.71 -18.34 34.37
CA GLY A 128 -27.74 -19.58 33.58
C GLY A 128 -27.27 -19.46 32.13
N LEU A 129 -27.17 -18.24 31.59
CA LEU A 129 -26.71 -17.94 30.22
C LEU A 129 -25.21 -17.58 30.16
N ASN A 130 -24.49 -17.71 31.27
CA ASN A 130 -23.10 -17.24 31.38
C ASN A 130 -22.14 -18.02 30.48
N SER A 131 -22.36 -19.32 30.25
CA SER A 131 -21.54 -20.12 29.32
C SER A 131 -21.62 -19.61 27.88
N ASP A 132 -22.84 -19.32 27.41
CA ASP A 132 -23.11 -18.84 26.06
C ASP A 132 -22.59 -17.41 25.87
N ALA A 133 -22.77 -16.55 26.88
CA ALA A 133 -22.26 -15.19 26.85
C ALA A 133 -20.73 -15.14 26.92
N ALA A 134 -20.07 -16.04 27.68
CA ALA A 134 -18.62 -16.12 27.71
C ALA A 134 -18.05 -16.58 26.35
N ALA A 135 -18.69 -17.56 25.70
CA ALA A 135 -18.30 -18.01 24.36
C ALA A 135 -18.51 -16.90 23.30
N GLY A 136 -19.65 -16.20 23.36
CA GLY A 136 -19.95 -15.04 22.52
C GLY A 136 -18.96 -13.90 22.73
N LEU A 137 -18.63 -13.57 23.98
CA LEU A 137 -17.64 -12.55 24.34
C LEU A 137 -16.26 -12.85 23.74
N SER A 138 -15.80 -14.09 23.86
CA SER A 138 -14.51 -14.51 23.31
C SER A 138 -14.47 -14.35 21.79
N THR A 139 -15.55 -14.74 21.12
CA THR A 139 -15.66 -14.66 19.66
C THR A 139 -15.72 -13.21 19.19
N ALA A 140 -16.57 -12.39 19.81
CA ALA A 140 -16.72 -10.97 19.50
C ALA A 140 -15.42 -10.19 19.74
N ARG A 141 -14.66 -10.51 20.80
CA ARG A 141 -13.34 -9.89 21.05
C ARG A 141 -12.32 -10.24 19.96
N ALA A 142 -12.26 -11.51 19.54
CA ALA A 142 -11.37 -11.94 18.46
C ALA A 142 -11.75 -11.27 17.13
N ALA A 143 -13.06 -11.16 16.84
CA ALA A 143 -13.56 -10.48 15.66
C ALA A 143 -13.26 -8.97 15.68
N LEU A 144 -13.44 -8.30 16.83
CA LEU A 144 -13.11 -6.89 17.02
C LEU A 144 -11.62 -6.63 16.80
N GLN A 145 -10.74 -7.43 17.40
CA GLN A 145 -9.29 -7.30 17.22
C GLN A 145 -8.90 -7.46 15.76
N LYS A 146 -9.48 -8.44 15.06
CA LYS A 146 -9.25 -8.63 13.62
C LYS A 146 -9.72 -7.41 12.81
N GLN A 147 -10.92 -6.89 13.10
CA GLN A 147 -11.46 -5.70 12.43
C GLN A 147 -10.59 -4.47 12.68
N GLN A 148 -10.10 -4.26 13.90
CA GLN A 148 -9.19 -3.17 14.24
C GLN A 148 -7.88 -3.28 13.47
N ALA A 149 -7.26 -4.46 13.45
CA ALA A 149 -6.03 -4.69 12.68
C ALA A 149 -6.24 -4.49 11.17
N GLU A 150 -7.39 -4.90 10.62
CA GLU A 150 -7.75 -4.62 9.22
C GLU A 150 -7.91 -3.12 8.96
N ASN A 151 -8.59 -2.39 9.85
CA ASN A 151 -8.76 -0.95 9.74
C ASN A 151 -7.43 -0.20 9.83
N GLU A 152 -6.57 -0.55 10.77
CA GLU A 152 -5.22 0.03 10.91
C GLU A 152 -4.37 -0.22 9.66
N ARG A 153 -4.43 -1.44 9.11
CA ARG A 153 -3.74 -1.79 7.86
C ARG A 153 -4.25 -0.94 6.69
N ASN A 154 -5.57 -0.79 6.57
CA ASN A 154 -6.20 0.00 5.52
C ASN A 154 -5.84 1.49 5.67
N GLU A 155 -5.92 2.04 6.87
CA GLU A 155 -5.57 3.43 7.15
C GLU A 155 -4.11 3.71 6.83
N LYS A 156 -3.19 2.82 7.24
CA LYS A 156 -1.78 2.92 6.91
C LYS A 156 -1.56 2.89 5.39
N PHE A 157 -2.24 1.99 4.67
CA PHE A 157 -2.17 1.95 3.21
C PHE A 157 -2.58 3.29 2.58
N ILE A 158 -3.71 3.86 3.02
CA ILE A 158 -4.20 5.14 2.49
C ILE A 158 -3.24 6.28 2.78
N LYS A 159 -2.66 6.34 3.99
CA LYS A 159 -1.62 7.34 4.33
C LYS A 159 -0.39 7.22 3.43
N ASP A 160 0.08 5.99 3.21
CA ASP A 160 1.23 5.72 2.34
C ASP A 160 0.93 6.08 0.88
N TYR A 161 -0.28 5.79 0.38
CA TYR A 161 -0.72 6.18 -0.96
C TYR A 161 -0.77 7.70 -1.13
N GLN A 162 -1.37 8.42 -0.17
CA GLN A 162 -1.39 9.89 -0.17
C GLN A 162 0.01 10.49 -0.09
N TYR A 163 0.91 9.87 0.68
CA TYR A 163 2.29 10.27 0.75
C TYR A 163 3.01 10.12 -0.60
N ALA A 164 2.81 9.00 -1.31
CA ALA A 164 3.36 8.79 -2.65
C ALA A 164 2.83 9.84 -3.65
N LEU A 165 1.54 10.16 -3.60
CA LEU A 165 0.94 11.23 -4.42
C LEU A 165 1.58 12.60 -4.16
N ARG A 166 1.91 12.90 -2.90
CA ARG A 166 2.59 14.15 -2.54
C ARG A 166 4.03 14.16 -3.06
N ALA A 167 4.79 13.09 -2.82
CA ALA A 167 6.17 12.95 -3.32
C ALA A 167 6.24 13.10 -4.85
N TYR A 168 5.25 12.55 -5.57
CA TYR A 168 5.12 12.75 -7.02
C TYR A 168 5.03 14.23 -7.40
N LYS A 169 4.15 14.99 -6.72
CA LYS A 169 3.90 16.41 -7.00
C LYS A 169 5.10 17.28 -6.65
N GLU A 170 5.84 16.91 -5.61
CA GLU A 170 7.05 17.60 -5.15
C GLU A 170 8.28 17.27 -6.02
N GLY A 171 8.18 16.28 -6.91
CA GLY A 171 9.30 15.82 -7.74
C GLY A 171 10.28 14.91 -7.00
N ASP A 172 9.94 14.44 -5.79
CA ASP A 172 10.72 13.44 -5.06
C ASP A 172 10.42 12.04 -5.62
N PHE A 173 10.98 11.78 -6.80
CA PHE A 173 10.74 10.55 -7.56
C PHE A 173 11.31 9.29 -6.88
N ALA A 174 12.42 9.43 -6.17
CA ALA A 174 13.02 8.33 -5.42
C ALA A 174 12.08 7.82 -4.33
N GLU A 175 11.58 8.74 -3.52
CA GLU A 175 10.69 8.42 -2.43
C GLU A 175 9.31 7.98 -2.91
N CYS A 176 8.80 8.61 -3.98
CA CYS A 176 7.55 8.21 -4.61
C CYS A 176 7.59 6.75 -5.10
N LEU A 177 8.66 6.34 -5.81
CA LEU A 177 8.83 4.95 -6.24
C LEU A 177 8.94 3.99 -5.05
N ARG A 178 9.76 4.34 -4.05
CA ARG A 178 9.98 3.50 -2.87
C ARG A 178 8.66 3.18 -2.16
N VAL A 179 7.81 4.19 -1.96
CA VAL A 179 6.52 4.01 -1.29
C VAL A 179 5.52 3.31 -2.20
N SER A 180 5.47 3.66 -3.49
CA SER A 180 4.53 3.04 -4.44
C SER A 180 4.79 1.53 -4.60
N TRP A 181 6.05 1.11 -4.69
CA TRP A 181 6.39 -0.31 -4.73
C TRP A 181 5.98 -1.05 -3.44
N ARG A 182 6.12 -0.43 -2.27
CA ARG A 182 5.69 -1.02 -0.99
C ARG A 182 4.18 -1.26 -0.92
N LEU A 183 3.38 -0.53 -1.71
CA LEU A 183 1.93 -0.69 -1.72
C LEU A 183 1.45 -1.90 -2.54
N ILE A 184 2.29 -2.45 -3.43
CA ILE A 184 1.92 -3.57 -4.32
C ILE A 184 2.88 -4.76 -4.29
N TYR A 185 4.02 -4.64 -3.60
CA TYR A 185 4.98 -5.73 -3.43
C TYR A 185 5.02 -6.21 -1.96
N PRO A 186 5.07 -7.52 -1.70
CA PRO A 186 5.09 -8.63 -2.67
C PRO A 186 3.70 -9.00 -3.24
N ASP A 187 2.64 -8.39 -2.73
CA ASP A 187 1.25 -8.69 -3.10
C ASP A 187 0.43 -7.40 -3.25
N ASP A 188 -0.41 -7.34 -4.30
CA ASP A 188 -1.25 -6.19 -4.62
C ASP A 188 -2.71 -6.35 -4.16
N THR A 189 -3.03 -7.42 -3.43
CA THR A 189 -4.38 -7.73 -2.95
C THR A 189 -5.05 -6.57 -2.22
N LEU A 190 -4.34 -5.89 -1.31
CA LEU A 190 -4.92 -4.76 -0.57
C LEU A 190 -5.17 -3.55 -1.49
N ALA A 191 -4.27 -3.28 -2.43
CA ALA A 191 -4.46 -2.23 -3.41
C ALA A 191 -5.67 -2.49 -4.30
N ARG A 192 -5.94 -3.76 -4.66
CA ARG A 192 -7.16 -4.16 -5.39
C ARG A 192 -8.42 -4.02 -4.54
N GLN A 193 -8.39 -4.49 -3.30
CA GLN A 193 -9.52 -4.38 -2.36
C GLN A 193 -9.95 -2.92 -2.12
N LEU A 194 -8.98 -2.00 -2.08
CA LEU A 194 -9.23 -0.57 -1.89
C LEU A 194 -9.44 0.20 -3.20
N GLY A 195 -9.44 -0.47 -4.37
CA GLY A 195 -9.62 0.18 -5.67
C GLY A 195 -8.50 1.15 -6.04
N LYS A 196 -7.28 0.96 -5.52
CA LYS A 196 -6.12 1.84 -5.73
C LYS A 196 -5.00 1.23 -6.58
N ARG A 197 -5.12 -0.04 -6.97
CA ARG A 197 -4.09 -0.76 -7.74
C ARG A 197 -3.67 -0.02 -9.02
N ASP A 198 -4.62 0.48 -9.80
CA ASP A 198 -4.31 1.16 -11.06
C ASP A 198 -3.66 2.53 -10.82
N GLY A 199 -4.08 3.25 -9.79
CA GLY A 199 -3.44 4.50 -9.35
C GLY A 199 -1.99 4.29 -8.93
N VAL A 200 -1.70 3.25 -8.15
CA VAL A 200 -0.32 2.90 -7.75
C VAL A 200 0.52 2.47 -8.96
N THR A 201 -0.03 1.64 -9.85
CA THR A 201 0.66 1.21 -11.07
C THR A 201 1.01 2.40 -11.95
N LYS A 202 0.07 3.34 -12.12
CA LYS A 202 0.27 4.59 -12.85
C LYS A 202 1.36 5.45 -12.21
N LEU A 203 1.37 5.59 -10.88
CA LEU A 203 2.44 6.28 -10.15
C LEU A 203 3.80 5.69 -10.49
N ILE A 204 3.96 4.37 -10.38
CA ILE A 204 5.26 3.72 -10.64
C ILE A 204 5.74 4.00 -12.06
N ARG A 205 4.89 3.78 -13.08
CA ARG A 205 5.24 4.07 -14.47
C ARG A 205 5.61 5.54 -14.66
N ASP A 206 4.74 6.45 -14.26
CA ASP A 206 4.90 7.87 -14.58
C ASP A 206 6.07 8.49 -13.80
N VAL A 207 6.41 7.97 -12.62
CA VAL A 207 7.60 8.38 -11.87
C VAL A 207 8.88 7.94 -12.57
N TYR A 208 8.99 6.69 -13.03
CA TYR A 208 10.18 6.27 -13.80
C TYR A 208 10.38 7.16 -15.03
N TYR A 209 9.30 7.49 -15.75
CA TYR A 209 9.36 8.39 -16.89
C TYR A 209 9.83 9.79 -16.49
N ASN A 210 9.20 10.38 -15.48
CA ASN A 210 9.53 11.74 -15.05
C ASN A 210 10.94 11.84 -14.48
N TRP A 211 11.40 10.81 -13.78
CA TRP A 211 12.78 10.72 -13.32
C TRP A 211 13.73 10.66 -14.50
N ALA A 212 13.44 9.85 -15.53
CA ALA A 212 14.26 9.84 -16.74
C ALA A 212 14.31 11.20 -17.44
N VAL A 213 13.18 11.93 -17.50
CA VAL A 213 13.16 13.30 -18.05
C VAL A 213 14.03 14.24 -17.20
N MET A 214 13.98 14.15 -15.87
CA MET A 214 14.83 14.94 -14.97
C MET A 214 16.31 14.61 -15.16
N ASP A 215 16.65 13.34 -15.30
CA ASP A 215 18.01 12.87 -15.57
C ASP A 215 18.51 13.42 -16.91
N LEU A 216 17.71 13.37 -17.98
CA LEU A 216 18.09 13.97 -19.27
C LEU A 216 18.30 15.49 -19.16
N LYS A 217 17.42 16.20 -18.46
CA LYS A 217 17.56 17.65 -18.25
C LYS A 217 18.79 18.03 -17.43
N SER A 218 19.30 17.11 -16.61
CA SER A 218 20.53 17.27 -15.82
C SER A 218 21.75 16.63 -16.49
N GLU A 219 21.66 16.29 -17.79
CA GLU A 219 22.75 15.68 -18.57
C GLU A 219 23.18 14.28 -18.06
N ASN A 220 22.38 13.65 -17.20
CA ASN A 220 22.58 12.31 -16.66
C ASN A 220 21.97 11.23 -17.58
N VAL A 221 22.55 11.01 -18.76
CA VAL A 221 22.03 10.04 -19.76
C VAL A 221 21.96 8.61 -19.21
N ARG A 222 22.93 8.21 -18.37
CA ARG A 222 22.95 6.85 -17.78
C ARG A 222 21.81 6.62 -16.80
N GLY A 223 21.50 7.61 -15.96
CA GLY A 223 20.33 7.55 -15.08
C GLY A 223 19.03 7.46 -15.86
N ALA A 224 18.91 8.27 -16.93
CA ALA A 224 17.75 8.24 -17.80
C ALA A 224 17.55 6.89 -18.50
N ASP A 225 18.60 6.32 -19.12
CA ASP A 225 18.55 5.01 -19.77
C ASP A 225 18.11 3.91 -18.78
N LYS A 226 18.66 3.92 -17.56
CA LYS A 226 18.26 2.97 -16.51
C LYS A 226 16.77 3.12 -16.17
N ASN A 227 16.31 4.33 -15.85
CA ASN A 227 14.92 4.57 -15.45
C ASN A 227 13.93 4.22 -16.57
N LEU A 228 14.30 4.42 -17.83
CA LEU A 228 13.47 4.03 -18.98
C LEU A 228 13.42 2.51 -19.20
N ARG A 229 14.51 1.80 -18.93
CA ARG A 229 14.50 0.32 -18.96
C ARG A 229 13.64 -0.23 -17.84
N ASP A 230 13.83 0.26 -16.61
CA ASP A 230 13.03 -0.16 -15.46
C ASP A 230 11.53 0.09 -15.71
N LEU A 231 11.18 1.23 -16.34
CA LEU A 231 9.81 1.51 -16.77
C LEU A 231 9.30 0.46 -17.75
N LEU A 232 10.07 0.14 -18.79
CA LEU A 232 9.63 -0.79 -19.83
C LEU A 232 9.60 -2.24 -19.34
N ASP A 233 10.48 -2.61 -18.43
CA ASP A 233 10.44 -3.91 -17.75
C ASP A 233 9.17 -4.05 -16.89
N PHE A 234 8.73 -2.96 -16.26
CA PHE A 234 7.48 -2.90 -15.51
C PHE A 234 6.23 -2.85 -16.41
N GLU A 235 6.22 -1.95 -17.40
CA GLU A 235 5.13 -1.73 -18.35
C GLU A 235 5.69 -1.61 -19.78
N ASN A 236 5.80 -2.76 -20.46
CA ASN A 236 6.35 -2.86 -21.80
C ASN A 236 5.63 -1.95 -22.83
N GLY A 237 4.38 -1.56 -22.59
CA GLY A 237 3.50 -0.88 -23.53
C GLY A 237 3.78 0.60 -23.82
N ASP A 238 4.71 1.26 -23.11
CA ASP A 238 4.88 2.72 -23.21
C ASP A 238 5.67 3.17 -24.46
N PRO A 239 5.01 3.72 -25.49
CA PRO A 239 5.68 4.06 -26.75
C PRO A 239 6.62 5.26 -26.61
N GLU A 240 6.33 6.17 -25.69
CA GLU A 240 7.14 7.36 -25.48
C GLU A 240 8.42 7.00 -24.75
N ALA A 241 8.34 6.18 -23.70
CA ALA A 241 9.52 5.66 -23.01
C ALA A 241 10.41 4.84 -23.95
N ARG A 242 9.83 4.01 -24.84
CA ARG A 242 10.63 3.31 -25.87
C ARG A 242 11.36 4.27 -26.80
N ARG A 243 10.70 5.32 -27.27
CA ARG A 243 11.33 6.34 -28.14
C ARG A 243 12.46 7.05 -27.40
N LEU A 244 12.22 7.44 -26.15
CA LEU A 244 13.20 8.14 -25.35
C LEU A 244 14.40 7.25 -25.02
N LEU A 245 14.17 5.96 -24.76
CA LEU A 245 15.24 4.99 -24.57
C LEU A 245 16.12 4.86 -25.81
N GLN A 246 15.52 4.77 -27.01
CA GLN A 246 16.29 4.76 -28.26
C GLN A 246 17.08 6.06 -28.46
N PHE A 247 16.48 7.21 -28.12
CA PHE A 247 17.15 8.50 -28.16
C PHE A 247 18.38 8.56 -27.24
N THR A 248 18.35 7.94 -26.06
CA THR A 248 19.49 7.97 -25.12
C THR A 248 20.73 7.21 -25.60
N LYS A 249 20.56 6.17 -26.43
CA LYS A 249 21.63 5.26 -26.84
C LYS A 249 22.89 5.92 -27.41
N PRO A 250 22.82 6.82 -28.42
CA PRO A 250 24.01 7.49 -28.95
C PRO A 250 24.75 8.34 -27.93
N TYR A 251 24.07 8.81 -26.87
CA TYR A 251 24.64 9.72 -25.87
C TYR A 251 25.17 9.01 -24.62
N LEU A 252 25.03 7.68 -24.49
CA LEU A 252 25.53 6.93 -23.32
C LEU A 252 27.06 6.99 -23.18
N ASN A 253 27.75 7.04 -24.31
CA ASN A 253 29.21 7.13 -24.40
C ASN A 253 29.66 8.25 -25.38
N GLY A 254 28.72 9.05 -25.88
CA GLY A 254 28.95 10.12 -26.85
C GLY A 254 28.91 11.50 -26.21
N GLY A 255 29.27 12.53 -26.99
CA GLY A 255 29.10 13.93 -26.59
C GLY A 255 27.65 14.40 -26.71
N LEU A 256 27.25 15.36 -25.88
CA LEU A 256 25.93 15.97 -25.92
C LEU A 256 25.91 17.12 -26.94
N ASP A 257 25.34 16.86 -28.11
CA ASP A 257 25.26 17.79 -29.23
C ASP A 257 24.04 18.73 -29.15
N GLN A 258 23.86 19.56 -30.17
CA GLN A 258 22.75 20.50 -30.24
C GLN A 258 21.39 19.78 -30.35
N ASN A 259 21.33 18.66 -31.07
CA ASN A 259 20.12 17.86 -31.21
C ASN A 259 19.67 17.29 -29.86
N TYR A 260 20.60 16.82 -29.04
CA TYR A 260 20.31 16.43 -27.65
C TYR A 260 19.64 17.57 -26.89
N ARG A 261 20.24 18.76 -26.91
CA ARG A 261 19.76 19.93 -26.17
C ARG A 261 18.36 20.37 -26.63
N ASP A 262 18.11 20.32 -27.94
CA ASP A 262 16.82 20.73 -28.50
C ASP A 262 15.70 19.74 -28.14
N VAL A 263 15.96 18.43 -28.21
CA VAL A 263 14.99 17.40 -27.78
C VAL A 263 14.71 17.52 -26.28
N VAL A 264 15.75 17.59 -25.44
CA VAL A 264 15.61 17.62 -23.98
C VAL A 264 14.88 18.87 -23.49
N ARG A 265 15.07 20.02 -24.16
CA ARG A 265 14.33 21.26 -23.86
C ARG A 265 12.81 21.08 -24.04
N GLY A 266 12.39 20.26 -25.00
CA GLY A 266 10.99 19.96 -25.28
C GLY A 266 10.34 18.91 -24.38
N LEU A 267 11.11 18.18 -23.57
CA LEU A 267 10.56 17.13 -22.71
C LEU A 267 9.73 17.72 -21.56
N THR A 268 8.58 17.11 -21.30
CA THR A 268 7.66 17.51 -20.24
C THR A 268 7.46 16.39 -19.24
N TYR A 269 7.22 16.75 -17.97
CA TYR A 269 6.80 15.78 -16.97
C TYR A 269 5.34 15.41 -17.20
N ARG A 270 5.02 14.14 -17.02
CA ARG A 270 3.64 13.65 -17.02
C ARG A 270 2.92 14.18 -15.78
N PRO A 271 1.76 14.81 -15.92
CA PRO A 271 0.93 15.13 -14.77
C PRO A 271 0.29 13.86 -14.22
N PHE A 272 0.11 13.79 -12.90
CA PHE A 272 -0.70 12.71 -12.34
C PHE A 272 -2.17 13.11 -12.34
N THR A 273 -2.99 12.30 -13.03
CA THR A 273 -4.44 12.39 -13.02
C THR A 273 -5.01 11.06 -12.52
N GLU A 274 -5.76 11.07 -11.42
CA GLU A 274 -6.54 9.87 -11.07
C GLU A 274 -7.63 9.71 -12.11
N THR A 275 -7.68 8.56 -12.77
CA THR A 275 -8.84 8.19 -13.58
C THR A 275 -10.02 8.00 -12.60
N PRO A 276 -11.21 8.58 -12.89
CA PRO A 276 -12.38 8.47 -12.03
C PRO A 276 -12.84 7.03 -11.82
#